data_AF-A0A1T4P756-F1
#
_entry.id   AF-A0A1T4P756-F1
#
_cell.length_a   1.000
_cell.length_b   1.000
_cell.length_c   1.000
_cell.angle_alpha   90.00
_cell.angle_beta   90.00
_cell.angle_gamma   90.00
#
_symmetry.space_group_name_H-M   'P 1'
#
loop_
_entity.id
_entity.type
_entity.pdbx_description
1 polymer ?
#
loop_
_entity_poly.entity_id
_entity_poly.type
_entity_poly.pdbx_seq_one_letter_code
_entity_poly.pdbx_strand_id
1 'polypeptide(L)'
;MKDVYILINGNDIIGSVALKGEEIDDLIVNSKYQGRGYGRQILLWALENINSKRIILRVAAWNKRAISLYEKNGFEIVGKA
;
A
#
# COMPACT_ATOMS: atom_id res chain seq x y z
N MET A 1 14.12 11.18 1.01
CA MET A 1 14.49 9.85 1.54
C MET A 1 13.26 8.95 1.38
N LYS A 2 13.45 7.64 1.17
CA LYS A 2 12.36 6.66 1.08
C LYS A 2 12.50 5.76 2.30
N ASP A 3 11.53 5.82 3.19
CA ASP A 3 11.52 4.97 4.38
C ASP A 3 10.67 3.73 4.08
N VAL A 4 11.21 2.56 4.37
CA VAL A 4 10.55 1.28 4.12
C VAL A 4 10.18 0.65 5.45
N TYR A 5 8.92 0.29 5.58
CA TYR A 5 8.34 -0.33 6.76
C TYR A 5 7.92 -1.75 6.45
N ILE A 6 8.06 -2.64 7.44
CA ILE A 6 7.81 -4.08 7.28
C ILE A 6 6.77 -4.50 8.33
N LEU A 7 5.72 -5.19 7.86
CA LEU A 7 4.79 -5.87 8.74
C LEU A 7 5.33 -7.28 9.01
N ILE A 8 5.61 -7.58 10.28
CA ILE A 8 6.13 -8.86 10.74
C ILE A 8 5.17 -9.55 11.71
N ASN A 9 5.19 -10.88 11.73
CA ASN A 9 4.54 -11.69 12.76
C ASN A 9 5.53 -12.77 13.24
N GLY A 10 6.12 -12.55 14.41
CA GLY A 10 7.30 -13.32 14.83
C GLY A 10 8.45 -13.14 13.83
N ASN A 11 8.92 -14.26 13.27
CA ASN A 11 10.00 -14.27 12.28
C ASN A 11 9.50 -14.16 10.82
N ASP A 12 8.18 -14.15 10.60
CA ASP A 12 7.62 -14.09 9.24
C ASP A 12 7.45 -12.64 8.78
N ILE A 13 7.94 -12.33 7.58
CA ILE A 13 7.65 -11.08 6.87
C ILE A 13 6.33 -11.24 6.11
N ILE A 14 5.32 -10.51 6.55
CA ILE A 14 3.98 -10.52 5.96
C ILE A 14 3.90 -9.59 4.75
N GLY A 15 4.55 -8.43 4.81
CA GLY A 15 4.51 -7.43 3.75
C GLY A 15 5.32 -6.19 4.07
N SER A 16 5.33 -5.26 3.13
CA SER A 16 6.05 -4.00 3.22
C SER A 16 5.24 -2.85 2.65
N VAL A 17 5.65 -1.64 3.00
CA VAL A 17 5.25 -0.40 2.33
C VAL A 17 6.38 0.61 2.44
N ALA A 18 6.52 1.43 1.42
CA ALA A 18 7.45 2.54 1.43
C ALA A 18 6.72 3.88 1.37
N LEU A 19 7.21 4.83 2.14
CA LEU A 19 6.71 6.20 2.16
C LEU A 19 7.76 7.13 1.55
N LYS A 20 7.36 7.90 0.52
CA LYS A 20 8.26 8.82 -0.20
C LYS A 20 7.54 10.13 -0.51
N GLY A 21 7.69 11.12 0.37
CA GLY A 21 6.99 12.40 0.22
C GLY A 21 5.47 12.19 0.28
N GLU A 22 4.78 12.46 -0.82
CA GLU A 22 3.33 12.22 -0.97
C GLU A 22 2.96 10.85 -1.54
N GLU A 23 3.94 10.01 -1.87
CA GLU A 23 3.71 8.71 -2.51
C GLU A 23 3.78 7.56 -1.52
N ILE A 24 2.74 6.71 -1.54
CA ILE A 24 2.80 5.35 -1.02
C ILE A 24 3.28 4.44 -2.15
N ASP A 25 4.41 3.80 -1.94
CA ASP A 25 5.10 2.98 -2.93
C ASP A 25 5.42 1.60 -2.35
N ASP A 26 5.73 0.62 -3.21
CA ASP A 26 6.09 -0.76 -2.83
C ASP A 26 5.20 -1.39 -1.75
N LEU A 27 3.89 -1.14 -1.80
CA LEU A 27 2.91 -1.82 -0.95
C LEU A 27 2.74 -3.27 -1.43
N ILE A 28 3.40 -4.19 -0.74
CA ILE A 28 3.50 -5.59 -1.12
C ILE A 28 3.03 -6.47 0.04
N VAL A 29 2.27 -7.51 -0.27
CA VAL A 29 1.91 -8.57 0.68
C VAL A 29 2.52 -9.87 0.16
N ASN A 30 3.28 -10.55 1.01
CA ASN A 30 3.81 -11.88 0.74
C ASN A 30 2.66 -12.82 0.33
N SER A 31 2.87 -13.56 -0.78
CA SER A 31 1.85 -14.40 -1.40
C SER A 31 1.19 -15.39 -0.42
N LYS A 32 1.94 -15.93 0.54
CA LYS A 32 1.43 -16.82 1.61
C LYS A 32 0.34 -16.17 2.47
N TYR A 33 0.35 -14.84 2.59
CA TYR A 33 -0.54 -14.06 3.45
C TYR A 33 -1.57 -13.24 2.66
N GLN A 34 -1.55 -13.26 1.34
CA GLN A 34 -2.57 -12.60 0.52
C GLN A 34 -3.96 -13.22 0.77
N GLY A 35 -5.02 -12.48 0.46
CA GLY A 35 -6.40 -12.94 0.72
C GLY A 35 -6.93 -12.62 2.11
N ARG A 36 -6.09 -12.19 3.06
CA ARG A 36 -6.42 -12.13 4.49
C ARG A 36 -6.58 -10.72 5.08
N GLY A 37 -6.62 -9.70 4.23
CA GLY A 37 -6.80 -8.30 4.66
C GLY A 37 -5.51 -7.52 4.94
N TYR A 38 -4.33 -8.15 4.92
CA TYR A 38 -3.06 -7.46 5.20
C TYR A 38 -2.74 -6.30 4.25
N GLY A 39 -3.13 -6.36 2.98
CA GLY A 39 -2.95 -5.21 2.07
C GLY A 39 -3.70 -3.97 2.55
N ARG A 40 -4.91 -4.15 3.09
CA ARG A 40 -5.68 -3.06 3.70
C ARG A 40 -5.04 -2.58 5.01
N GLN A 41 -4.60 -3.50 5.85
CA GLN A 41 -3.93 -3.14 7.10
C GLN A 41 -2.68 -2.29 6.85
N ILE A 42 -1.82 -2.71 5.92
CA ILE A 42 -0.61 -1.98 5.55
C ILE A 42 -0.98 -0.62 4.94
N LEU A 43 -2.00 -0.55 4.07
CA LEU A 43 -2.47 0.71 3.49
C LEU A 43 -2.96 1.69 4.55
N LEU A 44 -3.80 1.25 5.49
CA LEU A 44 -4.32 2.14 6.54
C LEU A 44 -3.20 2.65 7.45
N TRP A 45 -2.26 1.77 7.81
CA TRP A 45 -1.07 2.18 8.55
C TRP A 45 -0.26 3.23 7.77
N ALA A 46 -0.06 3.03 6.46
CA ALA A 46 0.65 3.99 5.62
C ALA A 46 -0.07 5.36 5.55
N LEU A 47 -1.40 5.36 5.43
CA LEU A 47 -2.22 6.57 5.41
C LEU A 47 -2.13 7.37 6.72
N GLU A 48 -2.03 6.69 7.86
CA GLU A 48 -1.88 7.33 9.18
C GLU A 48 -0.48 7.91 9.39
N ASN A 49 0.55 7.36 8.72
CA ASN A 49 1.96 7.71 8.97
C ASN A 49 2.58 8.58 7.88
N ILE A 50 1.94 8.73 6.72
CA ILE A 50 2.45 9.60 5.66
C ILE A 50 2.15 11.07 5.98
N ASN A 51 3.19 11.90 6.01
CA ASN A 51 3.06 13.32 6.33
C ASN A 51 2.76 14.16 5.07
N SER A 52 1.59 13.95 4.47
CA SER A 52 1.14 14.72 3.32
C SER A 52 -0.38 14.92 3.31
N LYS A 53 -0.83 16.08 2.83
CA LYS A 53 -2.26 16.38 2.62
C LYS A 53 -2.84 15.68 1.39
N ARG A 54 -1.98 15.42 0.41
CA ARG A 54 -2.31 14.70 -0.82
C ARG A 54 -1.51 13.41 -0.82
N ILE A 55 -2.16 12.29 -1.11
CA ILE A 55 -1.50 10.99 -1.14
C ILE A 55 -1.73 10.38 -2.51
N ILE A 56 -0.66 9.93 -3.15
CA ILE A 56 -0.70 9.25 -4.44
C ILE A 56 -0.10 7.85 -4.32
N LEU A 57 -0.51 6.98 -5.22
CA LEU A 57 0.11 5.68 -5.46
C LEU A 57 -0.04 5.32 -6.92
N ARG A 58 0.81 4.40 -7.37
CA ARG A 58 0.76 3.87 -8.74
C ARG A 58 0.43 2.39 -8.68
N VAL A 59 -0.41 1.95 -9.62
CA VAL A 59 -0.82 0.56 -9.73
C VAL A 59 -0.89 0.15 -11.18
N ALA A 60 -0.38 -1.04 -11.48
CA ALA A 60 -0.51 -1.60 -12.81
C ALA A 60 -1.99 -1.83 -13.16
N ALA A 61 -2.43 -1.43 -14.35
CA ALA A 61 -3.84 -1.43 -14.75
C ALA A 61 -4.51 -2.83 -14.70
N TRP A 62 -3.70 -3.89 -14.81
CA TRP A 62 -4.14 -5.28 -14.71
C TRP A 62 -4.33 -5.76 -13.27
N ASN A 63 -3.79 -5.06 -12.27
CA ASN A 63 -3.90 -5.45 -10.86
C ASN A 63 -5.24 -5.00 -10.26
N LYS A 64 -6.33 -5.63 -10.71
CA LYS A 64 -7.71 -5.32 -10.28
C LYS A 64 -7.92 -5.45 -8.78
N ARG A 65 -7.17 -6.34 -8.12
CA ARG A 65 -7.24 -6.53 -6.68
C ARG A 65 -6.73 -5.31 -5.91
N ALA A 66 -5.58 -4.76 -6.32
CA ALA A 66 -5.03 -3.56 -5.71
C ALA A 66 -5.88 -2.32 -6.03
N ILE A 67 -6.34 -2.18 -7.28
CA ILE A 67 -7.28 -1.10 -7.67
C ILE A 67 -8.51 -1.11 -6.76
N SER A 68 -9.18 -2.25 -6.63
CA SER A 68 -10.37 -2.37 -5.76
C SER A 68 -10.05 -2.09 -4.28
N LEU A 69 -8.86 -2.47 -3.81
CA LEU A 69 -8.41 -2.12 -2.46
C LEU A 69 -8.31 -0.61 -2.29
N TYR A 70 -7.67 0.10 -3.22
CA TYR A 70 -7.49 1.55 -3.14
C TYR A 70 -8.82 2.30 -3.25
N GLU A 71 -9.66 1.95 -4.22
CA GLU A 71 -11.00 2.54 -4.38
C GLU A 71 -11.86 2.38 -3.13
N LYS A 72 -11.85 1.19 -2.50
CA LYS A 72 -12.59 0.94 -1.24
C LYS A 72 -12.05 1.73 -0.04
N ASN A 73 -10.86 2.32 -0.13
CA ASN A 73 -10.28 3.18 0.89
C ASN A 73 -10.19 4.64 0.42
N GLY A 74 -11.04 5.04 -0.55
CA GLY A 74 -11.25 6.44 -0.92
C GLY A 74 -10.28 7.00 -1.95
N PHE A 75 -9.44 6.16 -2.57
CA PHE A 75 -8.62 6.61 -3.71
C PHE A 75 -9.43 6.64 -5.00
N GLU A 76 -9.06 7.56 -5.87
CA GLU A 76 -9.66 7.71 -7.20
C GLU A 76 -8.59 7.66 -8.29
N ILE A 77 -8.97 7.20 -9.48
CA ILE A 77 -8.08 7.19 -10.65
C ILE A 77 -8.00 8.61 -11.22
N VAL A 78 -6.86 9.27 -11.02
CA VAL A 78 -6.62 10.64 -11.51
C VAL A 78 -5.81 10.71 -12.81
N GLY A 79 -5.34 9.58 -13.33
CA GLY A 79 -4.54 9.53 -14.54
C GLY A 79 -4.07 8.12 -14.89
N LYS A 80 -3.50 7.99 -16.09
CA LYS A 80 -2.81 6.78 -16.56
C LYS A 80 -1.43 7.21 -17.01
N ALA A 81 -0.40 6.49 -16.56
CA ALA A 81 0.98 6.64 -17.01
C ALA A 81 1.27 5.64 -18.12
#